data_AF-A0A388QA27-F1
#
_entry.id   AF-A0A388QA27-F1
#
_cell.length_a   1.000
_cell.length_b   1.000
_cell.length_c   1.000
_cell.angle_alpha   90.00
_cell.angle_beta   90.00
_cell.angle_gamma   90.00
#
_symmetry.space_group_name_H-M   'P 1'
#
loop_
_entity.id
_entity.type
_entity.pdbx_description
1 polymer ?
#
loop_
_entity_poly.entity_id
_entity_poly.type
_entity_poly.pdbx_seq_one_letter_code
_entity_poly.pdbx_strand_id
1 'polypeptide(L)'
;MSSATPRTGVYEYADIDDDFISIHHWMKWYKFGMTRSFDNLSLEIRAGRTTRSLALEIIRKNGEERPHEDISRFCAFTGISEQRFHQIAEVHRNQVIWRKHGGVWRMRNFIIPDWNWT
;
A
#
# COMPACT_ATOMS: atom_id res chain seq x y z
N MET A 1 1.50 1.32 22.71
CA MET A 1 0.26 2.12 22.80
C MET A 1 -0.61 1.74 21.61
N SER A 2 -1.84 1.30 21.86
CA SER A 2 -2.83 1.02 20.80
C SER A 2 -3.14 2.31 20.06
N SER A 3 -2.98 2.35 18.74
CA SER A 3 -3.34 3.53 17.94
C SER A 3 -4.87 3.65 17.90
N ALA A 4 -5.39 4.87 18.08
CA ALA A 4 -6.82 5.18 17.97
C ALA A 4 -7.32 5.19 16.50
N THR A 5 -6.46 4.79 15.56
CA THR A 5 -6.70 4.75 14.12
C THR A 5 -6.19 3.43 13.55
N PRO A 6 -6.79 2.93 12.45
CA PRO A 6 -6.28 1.78 11.70
C PRO A 6 -4.81 1.97 11.35
N ARG A 7 -3.97 0.96 11.60
CA ARG A 7 -2.55 1.04 11.19
C ARG A 7 -2.37 0.93 9.68
N THR A 8 -3.25 0.19 9.00
CA THR A 8 -3.21 -0.03 7.55
C THR A 8 -4.53 -0.64 7.06
N GLY A 9 -4.96 -0.29 5.84
CA GLY A 9 -6.21 -0.78 5.27
C GLY A 9 -7.45 -0.06 5.81
N VAL A 10 -8.62 -0.69 5.63
CA VAL A 10 -9.93 -0.09 5.98
C VAL A 10 -10.54 -0.64 7.28
N TYR A 11 -9.91 -1.64 7.91
CA TYR A 11 -10.41 -2.23 9.16
C TYR A 11 -9.70 -1.63 10.38
N GLU A 12 -10.48 -1.22 11.37
CA GLU A 12 -9.94 -0.59 12.60
C GLU A 12 -9.52 -1.60 13.68
N TYR A 13 -9.83 -2.88 13.48
CA TYR A 13 -9.65 -3.95 14.46
C TYR A 13 -8.60 -4.99 14.04
N ALA A 14 -8.04 -4.89 12.83
CA ALA A 14 -7.09 -5.85 12.30
C ALA A 14 -5.67 -5.28 12.31
N ASP A 15 -4.66 -6.15 12.49
CA ASP A 15 -3.25 -5.79 12.38
C ASP A 15 -2.83 -4.65 13.36
N ILE A 16 -3.37 -4.67 14.59
CA ILE A 16 -3.20 -3.60 15.60
C ILE A 16 -2.05 -3.82 16.60
N ASP A 17 -1.59 -5.06 16.73
CA ASP A 17 -0.64 -5.54 17.74
C ASP A 17 0.78 -5.79 17.19
N ASP A 18 0.98 -5.56 15.89
CA ASP A 18 2.27 -5.75 15.22
C ASP A 18 2.87 -4.41 14.79
N ASP A 19 4.12 -4.17 15.20
CA ASP A 19 4.89 -3.02 14.78
C ASP A 19 5.46 -3.27 13.37
N PHE A 20 5.30 -2.28 12.48
CA PHE A 20 5.72 -2.35 11.07
C PHE A 20 4.87 -3.23 10.12
N ILE A 21 3.75 -3.80 10.57
CA ILE A 21 2.83 -4.56 9.70
C ILE A 21 2.34 -3.78 8.47
N SER A 22 2.24 -2.45 8.60
CA SER A 22 1.91 -1.55 7.50
C SER A 22 2.96 -1.62 6.38
N ILE A 23 4.25 -1.81 6.70
CA ILE A 23 5.34 -1.96 5.72
C ILE A 23 5.16 -3.25 4.94
N HIS A 24 4.84 -4.36 5.62
CA HIS A 24 4.57 -5.64 4.94
C HIS A 24 3.48 -5.48 3.88
N HIS A 25 2.35 -4.85 4.24
CA HIS A 25 1.26 -4.65 3.30
C HIS A 25 1.60 -3.65 2.21
N TRP A 26 2.31 -2.57 2.53
CA TRP A 26 2.74 -1.58 1.53
C TRP A 26 3.73 -2.15 0.51
N MET A 27 4.60 -3.09 0.91
CA MET A 27 5.52 -3.76 -0.02
C MET A 27 4.80 -4.56 -1.13
N LYS A 28 3.52 -4.91 -0.95
CA LYS A 28 2.69 -5.47 -2.03
C LYS A 28 2.49 -4.50 -3.19
N TRP A 29 2.56 -3.19 -2.97
CA TRP A 29 2.50 -2.19 -4.04
C TRP A 29 3.62 -2.42 -5.07
N TYR A 30 4.85 -2.61 -4.62
CA TYR A 30 6.01 -2.88 -5.47
C TYR A 30 5.86 -4.20 -6.25
N LYS A 31 5.25 -5.21 -5.65
CA LYS A 31 5.15 -6.57 -6.21
C LYS A 31 3.94 -6.76 -7.14
N PHE A 32 2.80 -6.16 -6.78
CA PHE A 32 1.48 -6.47 -7.33
C PHE A 32 0.65 -5.24 -7.68
N GLY A 33 1.02 -4.05 -7.21
CA GLY A 33 0.23 -2.85 -7.45
C GLY A 33 -1.04 -2.76 -6.60
N MET A 34 -1.03 -3.34 -5.40
CA MET A 34 -2.14 -3.30 -4.46
C MET A 34 -1.64 -3.10 -3.03
N THR A 35 -2.49 -2.50 -2.20
CA THR A 35 -2.26 -2.24 -0.78
C THR A 35 -3.22 -3.06 0.09
N ARG A 36 -3.16 -2.89 1.41
CA ARG A 36 -4.09 -3.58 2.33
C ARG A 36 -5.56 -3.25 2.07
N SER A 37 -5.86 -2.02 1.65
CA SER A 37 -7.23 -1.62 1.32
C SER A 37 -7.83 -2.44 0.19
N PHE A 38 -7.05 -2.86 -0.80
CA PHE A 38 -7.52 -3.75 -1.88
C PHE A 38 -7.95 -5.11 -1.33
N ASP A 39 -7.13 -5.68 -0.44
CA ASP A 39 -7.42 -6.98 0.20
C ASP A 39 -8.71 -6.89 1.01
N ASN A 40 -8.84 -5.87 1.88
CA ASN A 40 -10.01 -5.71 2.73
C ASN A 40 -11.28 -5.44 1.91
N LEU A 41 -11.23 -4.52 0.95
CA LEU A 41 -12.39 -4.18 0.12
C LEU A 41 -12.83 -5.36 -0.76
N SER A 42 -11.91 -6.21 -1.19
CA SER A 42 -12.26 -7.46 -1.89
C SER A 42 -13.07 -8.41 -1.00
N LEU A 43 -12.78 -8.46 0.31
CA LEU A 43 -13.57 -9.22 1.29
C LEU A 43 -14.94 -8.58 1.52
N GLU A 44 -15.00 -7.25 1.61
CA GLU A 44 -16.27 -6.51 1.75
C GLU A 44 -17.20 -6.73 0.54
N ILE A 45 -16.65 -6.75 -0.67
CA ILE A 45 -17.40 -7.07 -1.90
C ILE A 45 -17.92 -8.50 -1.83
N ARG A 46 -17.06 -9.47 -1.48
CA ARG A 46 -17.45 -10.88 -1.37
C ARG A 46 -18.56 -11.10 -0.35
N ALA A 47 -18.53 -10.33 0.74
CA ALA A 47 -19.54 -10.39 1.79
C ALA A 47 -20.82 -9.61 1.46
N GLY A 48 -20.90 -8.94 0.31
CA GLY A 48 -22.06 -8.15 -0.10
C GLY A 48 -22.23 -6.84 0.68
N ARG A 49 -21.20 -6.37 1.40
CA ARG A 49 -21.26 -5.15 2.23
C ARG A 49 -20.85 -3.88 1.49
N THR A 50 -20.16 -4.01 0.35
CA THR A 50 -19.82 -2.88 -0.53
C THR A 50 -19.90 -3.27 -1.99
N THR A 51 -19.96 -2.29 -2.88
CA THR A 51 -19.92 -2.49 -4.33
C THR A 51 -18.51 -2.27 -4.87
N ARG A 52 -18.23 -2.81 -6.06
CA ARG A 52 -16.95 -2.57 -6.74
C ARG A 52 -16.70 -1.09 -7.02
N SER A 53 -17.73 -0.32 -7.40
CA SER A 53 -17.59 1.11 -7.67
C SER A 53 -17.16 1.87 -6.42
N LEU A 54 -17.84 1.64 -5.30
CA LEU A 54 -17.50 2.28 -4.02
C LEU A 54 -16.10 1.89 -3.52
N ALA A 55 -15.73 0.61 -3.67
CA ALA A 55 -14.38 0.16 -3.36
C ALA A 55 -13.30 0.90 -4.18
N LEU A 56 -13.52 1.10 -5.48
CA LEU A 56 -12.58 1.83 -6.34
C LEU A 56 -12.50 3.31 -5.99
N GLU A 57 -13.59 3.92 -5.53
CA GLU A 57 -13.58 5.31 -5.02
C GLU A 57 -12.73 5.44 -3.75
N ILE A 58 -12.90 4.51 -2.80
CA ILE A 58 -12.10 4.46 -1.57
C ILE A 58 -10.61 4.30 -1.91
N ILE A 59 -10.28 3.35 -2.79
CA ILE A 59 -8.90 3.11 -3.23
C ILE A 59 -8.32 4.36 -3.90
N ARG A 60 -9.09 5.02 -4.77
CA ARG A 60 -8.66 6.28 -5.42
C ARG A 60 -8.34 7.36 -4.40
N LYS A 61 -9.16 7.50 -3.36
CA LYS A 61 -8.95 8.48 -2.30
C LYS A 61 -7.73 8.16 -1.43
N ASN A 62 -7.51 6.88 -1.11
CA ASN A 62 -6.45 6.45 -0.21
C ASN A 62 -5.05 6.45 -0.87
N GLY A 63 -4.97 6.30 -2.19
CA GLY A 63 -3.70 6.30 -2.91
C GLY A 63 -2.89 5.03 -2.66
N GLU A 64 -1.56 5.15 -2.68
CA GLU A 64 -0.64 4.02 -2.43
C GLU A 64 -0.43 3.70 -0.94
N GLU A 65 -1.07 4.45 -0.03
CA GLU A 65 -1.07 4.20 1.43
C GLU A 65 0.34 3.98 2.01
N ARG A 66 1.30 4.83 1.63
CA ARG A 66 2.68 4.72 2.10
C ARG A 66 2.78 4.96 3.62
N PRO A 67 3.32 4.01 4.40
CA PRO A 67 3.35 4.13 5.86
C PRO A 67 4.61 4.89 6.31
N HIS A 68 4.63 6.20 6.12
CA HIS A 68 5.80 7.05 6.39
C HIS A 68 6.36 6.90 7.81
N GLU A 69 5.49 6.94 8.82
CA GLU A 69 5.91 6.85 10.23
C GLU A 69 6.53 5.48 10.56
N ASP A 70 5.92 4.38 10.08
CA ASP A 70 6.45 3.05 10.32
C ASP A 70 7.75 2.81 9.56
N ILE A 71 7.90 3.32 8.34
CA ILE A 71 9.17 3.30 7.61
C ILE A 71 10.26 4.02 8.42
N SER A 72 9.95 5.19 8.95
CA SER A 72 10.91 5.97 9.75
C SER A 72 11.29 5.24 11.05
N ARG A 73 10.31 4.71 11.78
CA ARG A 73 10.55 3.89 12.98
C ARG A 73 11.35 2.62 12.67
N PHE A 74 11.05 1.93 11.57
CA PHE A 74 11.78 0.75 11.13
C PHE A 74 13.22 1.08 10.78
N CYS A 75 13.46 2.19 10.07
CA CYS A 75 14.78 2.67 9.74
C CYS A 75 15.60 3.01 11.00
N ALA A 76 14.98 3.70 11.96
CA ALA A 76 15.61 3.98 13.25
C ALA A 76 15.93 2.69 14.03
N PHE A 77 15.02 1.72 14.04
CA PHE A 77 15.20 0.42 14.71
C PHE A 77 16.34 -0.40 14.09
N THR A 78 16.44 -0.44 12.77
CA THR A 78 17.42 -1.25 12.03
C THR A 78 18.75 -0.53 11.76
N GLY A 79 18.82 0.77 12.00
CA GLY A 79 20.01 1.58 11.76
C GLY A 79 20.29 1.90 10.29
N ILE A 80 19.30 1.77 9.40
CA ILE A 80 19.44 2.16 7.98
C ILE A 80 18.77 3.52 7.73
N SER A 81 19.17 4.21 6.66
CA SER A 81 18.47 5.42 6.22
C SER A 81 17.19 5.06 5.44
N GLU A 82 16.20 5.96 5.44
CA GLU A 82 15.00 5.81 4.60
C GLU A 82 15.34 5.74 3.11
N GLN A 83 16.39 6.45 2.68
CA GLN A 83 16.91 6.32 1.31
C GLN A 83 17.38 4.88 1.02
N ARG A 84 18.11 4.27 1.96
CA ARG A 84 18.55 2.87 1.81
C ARG A 84 17.37 1.91 1.81
N PHE A 85 16.39 2.14 2.68
CA PHE A 85 15.15 1.38 2.70
C PHE A 85 14.44 1.42 1.34
N HIS A 86 14.25 2.60 0.75
CA HIS A 86 13.62 2.75 -0.56
C HIS A 86 14.43 2.12 -1.69
N GLN A 87 15.76 2.20 -1.65
CA GLN A 87 16.62 1.48 -2.60
C GLN A 87 16.42 -0.04 -2.53
N ILE A 88 16.30 -0.60 -1.33
CA ILE A 88 16.02 -2.03 -1.13
C ILE A 88 14.61 -2.36 -1.65
N ALA A 89 13.61 -1.55 -1.34
CA ALA A 89 12.24 -1.76 -1.81
C ALA A 89 12.16 -1.76 -3.35
N GLU A 90 12.85 -0.83 -4.03
CA GLU A 90 12.91 -0.75 -5.50
C GLU A 90 13.50 -2.00 -6.16
N VAL A 91 14.48 -2.67 -5.52
CA VAL A 91 15.04 -3.93 -6.03
C VAL A 91 13.98 -5.04 -6.12
N HIS A 92 12.95 -4.99 -5.28
CA HIS A 92 11.84 -5.94 -5.28
C HIS A 92 10.67 -5.53 -6.18
N ARG A 93 10.77 -4.42 -6.91
CA ARG A 93 9.70 -3.98 -7.83
C ARG A 93 9.56 -4.97 -8.98
N ASN A 94 8.33 -5.46 -9.18
CA ASN A 94 8.04 -6.39 -10.26
C ASN A 94 8.06 -5.69 -11.63
N GLN A 95 9.17 -5.81 -12.34
CA GLN A 95 9.36 -5.23 -13.67
C GLN A 95 8.53 -5.91 -14.77
N VAL A 96 7.73 -6.94 -14.49
CA VAL A 96 6.78 -7.50 -15.48
C VAL A 96 5.55 -6.60 -15.61
N ILE A 97 5.03 -6.13 -14.47
CA ILE A 97 3.78 -5.34 -14.41
C ILE A 97 4.02 -3.83 -14.34
N TRP A 98 5.18 -3.43 -13.81
CA TRP A 98 5.59 -2.03 -13.70
C TRP A 98 6.44 -1.62 -14.91
N ARG A 99 6.16 -0.43 -15.46
CA ARG A 99 6.96 0.23 -16.49
C ARG A 99 7.27 1.66 -16.08
N LYS A 100 8.52 2.09 -16.31
CA LYS A 100 8.94 3.45 -16.00
C LYS A 100 8.84 4.31 -17.26
N HIS A 101 8.06 5.39 -17.19
CA HIS A 101 7.88 6.36 -18.27
C HIS A 101 8.12 7.77 -17.73
N GLY A 102 9.09 8.50 -18.31
CA GLY A 102 9.41 9.87 -17.87
C GLY A 102 9.79 9.98 -16.40
N GLY A 103 10.46 8.96 -15.85
CA GLY A 103 10.82 8.92 -14.42
C GLY A 103 9.74 8.35 -13.48
N VAL A 104 8.50 8.23 -13.95
CA VAL A 104 7.35 7.78 -13.15
C VAL A 104 7.05 6.30 -13.41
N TRP A 105 6.87 5.52 -12.34
CA TRP A 105 6.42 4.13 -12.42
C TRP A 105 4.91 4.06 -12.66
N ARG A 106 4.50 3.26 -13.65
CA ARG A 106 3.10 3.05 -14.02
C ARG A 106 2.82 1.57 -14.29
N MET A 107 1.58 1.14 -14.07
CA MET A 107 1.12 -0.18 -14.48
C MET A 107 0.19 -0.08 -15.69
N ARG A 108 0.38 -0.97 -16.66
CA ARG A 108 -0.53 -1.07 -17.81
C ARG A 108 -1.85 -1.68 -17.37
N ASN A 109 -2.97 -1.14 -17.86
CA ASN A 109 -4.32 -1.62 -17.55
C ASN A 109 -4.62 -1.66 -16.04
N PHE A 110 -4.10 -0.68 -15.29
CA PHE A 110 -4.43 -0.58 -13.88
C PHE A 110 -5.95 -0.43 -13.68
N ILE A 111 -6.45 -1.00 -12.59
CA ILE A 111 -7.88 -1.11 -12.33
C ILE A 111 -8.59 0.26 -12.20
N ILE A 112 -7.83 1.30 -11.88
CA ILE A 112 -8.27 2.71 -11.89
C ILE A 112 -7.62 3.40 -13.10
N PRO A 113 -8.35 3.66 -14.19
CA PRO A 113 -7.78 4.17 -15.44
C PRO A 113 -7.11 5.55 -15.32
N ASP A 114 -7.68 6.39 -14.45
CA ASP A 114 -7.30 7.78 -14.18
C ASP A 114 -6.41 7.91 -12.93
N TRP A 115 -5.71 6.84 -12.54
CA TRP A 115 -4.89 6.84 -11.33
C TRP A 115 -3.80 7.92 -11.39
N ASN A 116 -3.66 8.67 -10.30
CA ASN A 116 -2.60 9.65 -10.16
C ASN A 116 -1.27 8.94 -9.80
N TRP A 117 -0.37 8.83 -10.77
CA TRP A 117 0.93 8.19 -10.61
C TRP A 117 2.03 9.12 -10.06
N THR A 118 1.73 10.40 -9.86
CA THR A 118 2.69 11.41 -9.38
C THR A 118 2.67 11.53 -7.86
#